data_AF-A0A6C0LBD7-F1
#
_entry.id   AF-A0A6C0LBD7-F1
#
_cell.length_a   1.000
_cell.length_b   1.000
_cell.length_c   1.000
_cell.angle_alpha   90.00
_cell.angle_beta   90.00
_cell.angle_gamma   90.00
#
_symmetry.space_group_name_H-M   'P 1'
#
loop_
_entity.id
_entity.type
_entity.pdbx_description
1 polymer ?
#
loop_
_entity_poly.entity_id
_entity_poly.type
_entity_poly.pdbx_seq_one_letter_code
_entity_poly.pdbx_strand_id
1 'polypeptide(L)'
;MPCSLSCGVSAVFLIGMIYMNYATYDSNIIVNYKKQLPENLVGIYNNIVDERTRIYYFGYALGVILSLIIIFYNTQIRKNRFSTLTLVSMVVAISFVTNYFYYVLSPKSDWMLNHIKTPEQTKAWLGMYRGMQVYYHTGLVLGIFAVGTFAFAFRY
;
A
#
# COMPACT_ATOMS: atom_id res chain seq x y z
N MET A 1 15.97 -19.64 6.47
CA MET A 1 14.61 -20.23 6.51
C MET A 1 13.65 -19.29 5.80
N PRO A 2 13.24 -19.57 4.55
CA PRO A 2 12.38 -18.68 3.74
C PRO A 2 11.07 -18.27 4.44
N CYS A 3 10.57 -19.09 5.37
CA CYS A 3 9.40 -18.79 6.21
C CYS A 3 9.56 -17.51 7.06
N SER A 4 10.70 -17.33 7.76
CA SER A 4 10.89 -16.16 8.63
C SER A 4 10.85 -14.82 7.88
N LEU A 5 11.40 -14.78 6.66
CA LEU A 5 11.46 -13.57 5.86
C LEU A 5 10.10 -13.24 5.24
N SER A 6 9.42 -14.22 4.62
CA SER A 6 8.10 -13.97 4.02
C SER A 6 7.06 -13.61 5.06
N CYS A 7 7.06 -14.28 6.22
CA CYS A 7 6.20 -13.94 7.36
C CYS A 7 6.49 -12.55 7.90
N GLY A 8 7.76 -12.17 8.04
CA GLY A 8 8.16 -10.83 8.48
C GLY A 8 7.68 -9.74 7.52
N VAL A 9 7.99 -9.87 6.22
CA VAL A 9 7.56 -8.92 5.18
C VAL A 9 6.03 -8.82 5.15
N SER A 10 5.33 -9.96 5.15
CA SER A 10 3.87 -10.01 5.22
C SER A 10 3.31 -9.24 6.40
N ALA A 11 3.87 -9.45 7.60
CA ALA A 11 3.41 -8.79 8.82
C ALA A 11 3.66 -7.28 8.79
N VAL A 12 4.84 -6.83 8.32
CA VAL A 12 5.14 -5.39 8.17
C VAL A 12 4.11 -4.71 7.29
N PHE A 13 3.86 -5.24 6.10
CA PHE A 13 2.91 -4.64 5.17
C PHE A 13 1.47 -4.70 5.68
N LEU A 14 1.06 -5.81 6.30
CA LEU A 14 -0.30 -5.94 6.83
C LEU A 14 -0.58 -4.93 7.95
N ILE A 15 0.33 -4.81 8.93
CA ILE A 15 0.23 -3.81 10.00
C ILE A 15 0.22 -2.40 9.41
N GLY A 16 1.15 -2.11 8.48
CA GLY A 16 1.25 -0.78 7.89
C GLY A 16 0.01 -0.38 7.10
N MET A 17 -0.59 -1.31 6.36
CA MET A 17 -1.80 -1.04 5.60
C MET A 17 -3.04 -0.90 6.48
N ILE A 18 -3.17 -1.68 7.56
CA ILE A 18 -4.24 -1.50 8.56
C ILE A 18 -4.15 -0.11 9.18
N TYR A 19 -2.94 0.28 9.62
CA TYR A 19 -2.72 1.62 10.17
C TYR A 19 -3.06 2.71 9.17
N MET A 20 -2.57 2.60 7.93
CA MET A 20 -2.81 3.61 6.90
C MET A 20 -4.31 3.76 6.61
N ASN A 21 -5.06 2.66 6.47
CA ASN A 21 -6.50 2.70 6.24
C ASN A 21 -7.22 3.38 7.41
N TYR A 22 -6.90 3.01 8.64
CA TYR A 22 -7.47 3.62 9.83
C TYR A 22 -7.16 5.13 9.91
N ALA A 23 -5.90 5.52 9.69
CA ALA A 23 -5.47 6.92 9.71
C ALA A 23 -6.10 7.75 8.58
N THR A 24 -6.52 7.12 7.49
CA THR A 24 -7.08 7.77 6.29
C THR A 24 -8.60 7.90 6.35
N TYR A 25 -9.31 6.91 6.93
CA TYR A 25 -10.78 6.75 6.85
C TYR A 25 -11.58 8.02 7.13
N ASP A 26 -11.19 8.79 8.16
CA ASP A 26 -11.80 10.08 8.51
C ASP A 26 -10.75 11.16 8.76
N SER A 27 -9.65 11.15 8.00
CA SER A 27 -8.58 12.11 8.24
C SER A 27 -9.07 13.54 7.97
N ASN A 28 -8.93 14.41 8.97
CA ASN A 28 -9.19 15.84 8.83
C ASN A 28 -8.40 16.45 7.66
N ILE A 29 -7.23 15.89 7.33
CA ILE A 29 -6.38 16.34 6.24
C ILE A 29 -7.10 16.24 4.89
N ILE A 30 -7.69 15.08 4.58
CA ILE A 30 -8.39 14.86 3.31
C ILE A 30 -9.72 15.64 3.29
N VAL A 31 -10.46 15.60 4.40
CA VAL A 31 -11.76 16.30 4.51
C VAL A 31 -11.58 17.81 4.32
N ASN A 32 -10.60 18.41 4.98
CA ASN A 32 -10.33 19.84 4.85
C ASN A 32 -9.84 20.21 3.46
N TYR A 33 -8.98 19.38 2.84
CA TYR A 33 -8.55 19.60 1.46
C TYR A 33 -9.73 19.58 0.50
N LYS A 34 -10.60 18.57 0.59
CA LYS A 34 -11.78 18.43 -0.30
C LYS A 34 -12.76 19.60 -0.14
N LYS A 35 -12.95 20.11 1.08
CA LYS A 35 -13.81 21.29 1.35
C LYS A 35 -13.27 22.60 0.74
N GLN A 36 -11.97 22.70 0.51
CA GLN A 36 -11.34 23.89 -0.08
C GLN A 36 -11.31 23.84 -1.61
N LEU A 37 -11.72 22.72 -2.22
CA LEU A 37 -11.76 22.59 -3.67
C LEU A 37 -12.99 23.32 -4.24
N PRO A 38 -12.80 24.19 -5.25
CA PRO A 38 -13.91 24.71 -6.02
C PRO A 38 -14.62 23.58 -6.78
N GLU A 39 -15.91 23.73 -7.06
CA GLU A 39 -16.75 22.69 -7.66
C GLU A 39 -16.17 22.10 -8.96
N ASN A 40 -15.56 22.94 -9.80
CA ASN A 40 -14.95 22.50 -11.06
C ASN A 40 -13.74 21.56 -10.86
N LEU A 41 -13.06 21.66 -9.71
CA LEU A 41 -11.89 20.83 -9.37
C LEU A 41 -12.28 19.55 -8.60
N VAL A 42 -13.47 19.50 -7.98
CA VAL A 42 -13.94 18.32 -7.25
C VAL A 42 -14.12 17.12 -8.19
N GLY A 43 -14.69 17.34 -9.38
CA GLY A 43 -14.85 16.27 -10.38
C GLY A 43 -13.51 15.69 -10.85
N ILE A 44 -12.54 16.56 -11.14
CA ILE A 44 -11.18 16.15 -11.53
C ILE A 44 -10.50 15.37 -10.40
N TYR A 45 -10.61 15.85 -9.16
CA TYR A 45 -10.06 15.16 -8.00
C TYR A 45 -10.62 13.75 -7.85
N ASN A 46 -11.94 13.58 -7.94
CA ASN A 46 -12.58 12.26 -7.82
C ASN A 46 -12.11 11.31 -8.94
N ASN A 47 -12.03 11.77 -10.19
CA ASN A 47 -11.52 10.96 -11.30
C ASN A 47 -10.08 10.48 -11.06
N ILE A 48 -9.23 11.37 -10.55
CA ILE A 48 -7.83 11.04 -10.20
C ILE A 48 -7.78 10.00 -9.08
N VAL A 49 -8.62 10.15 -8.04
CA VAL A 49 -8.72 9.20 -6.94
C VAL A 49 -9.21 7.83 -7.42
N ASP A 50 -10.23 7.80 -8.28
CA ASP A 50 -10.80 6.57 -8.83
C ASP A 50 -9.81 5.82 -9.72
N GLU A 51 -9.07 6.53 -10.58
CA GLU A 51 -7.99 5.94 -11.38
C GLU A 51 -6.93 5.31 -10.48
N ARG A 52 -6.44 6.04 -9.48
CA ARG A 52 -5.40 5.56 -8.55
C ARG A 52 -5.88 4.36 -7.75
N THR A 53 -7.14 4.38 -7.33
CA THR A 53 -7.78 3.26 -6.63
C THR A 53 -7.87 2.03 -7.52
N ARG A 54 -8.26 2.21 -8.79
CA ARG A 54 -8.28 1.11 -9.76
C ARG A 54 -6.88 0.53 -9.99
N ILE A 55 -5.86 1.36 -10.22
CA ILE A 55 -4.45 0.93 -10.38
C ILE A 55 -4.02 0.09 -9.17
N TYR A 56 -4.34 0.55 -7.96
CA TYR A 56 -4.02 -0.14 -6.73
C TYR A 56 -4.70 -1.53 -6.65
N TYR A 57 -6.00 -1.64 -6.90
CA TYR A 57 -6.67 -2.93 -6.90
C TYR A 57 -6.18 -3.88 -8.00
N PHE A 58 -5.87 -3.36 -9.20
CA PHE A 58 -5.23 -4.15 -10.25
C PHE A 58 -3.87 -4.70 -9.82
N GLY A 59 -3.05 -3.88 -9.17
CA GLY A 59 -1.75 -4.32 -8.63
C GLY A 59 -1.89 -5.46 -7.61
N TYR A 60 -2.93 -5.43 -6.78
CA TYR A 60 -3.21 -6.55 -5.86
C TYR A 60 -3.64 -7.81 -6.58
N ALA A 61 -4.58 -7.71 -7.52
CA ALA A 61 -5.05 -8.86 -8.29
C ALA A 61 -3.87 -9.52 -9.03
N LEU A 62 -3.00 -8.71 -9.64
CA LEU A 62 -1.77 -9.19 -10.28
C LEU A 62 -0.84 -9.89 -9.28
N GLY A 63 -0.66 -9.31 -8.10
CA GLY A 63 0.16 -9.88 -7.04
C GLY A 63 -0.35 -11.24 -6.54
N VAL A 64 -1.66 -11.39 -6.38
CA VAL A 64 -2.28 -12.67 -6.01
C VAL A 64 -2.02 -13.72 -7.10
N ILE A 65 -2.28 -13.37 -8.37
CA ILE A 65 -2.03 -14.29 -9.50
C ILE A 65 -0.55 -14.71 -9.53
N LEU A 66 0.38 -13.76 -9.40
CA LEU A 66 1.81 -14.04 -9.38
C LEU A 66 2.19 -14.97 -8.22
N SER A 67 1.60 -14.76 -7.03
CA SER A 67 1.85 -15.61 -5.88
C SER A 67 1.38 -17.05 -6.09
N LEU A 68 0.24 -17.26 -6.75
CA LEU A 68 -0.28 -18.58 -7.09
C LEU A 68 0.65 -19.30 -8.06
N ILE A 69 1.16 -18.60 -9.08
CA ILE A 69 2.13 -19.14 -10.04
C ILE A 69 3.42 -19.58 -9.31
N ILE A 70 3.95 -18.75 -8.41
CA ILE A 70 5.17 -19.05 -7.65
C ILE A 70 4.95 -20.25 -6.71
N ILE A 71 3.81 -20.30 -6.02
CA ILE A 71 3.46 -21.41 -5.14
C ILE A 71 3.30 -22.70 -5.93
N PHE A 72 2.59 -22.67 -7.06
CA PHE A 72 2.41 -23.82 -7.95
C PHE A 72 3.76 -24.36 -8.42
N TYR A 73 4.65 -23.48 -8.90
CA TYR A 73 5.99 -23.87 -9.33
C TYR A 73 6.80 -24.53 -8.20
N ASN A 74 6.78 -23.95 -6.99
CA ASN A 74 7.58 -24.51 -5.89
C ASN A 74 6.99 -25.81 -5.32
N THR A 75 5.67 -25.94 -5.27
CA THR A 75 5.00 -27.11 -4.65
C THR A 75 4.83 -28.27 -5.62
N GLN A 76 4.46 -28.02 -6.87
CA GLN A 76 4.19 -29.08 -7.85
C GLN A 76 5.42 -29.47 -8.66
N ILE A 77 6.20 -28.49 -9.13
CA ILE A 77 7.35 -28.75 -9.99
C ILE A 77 8.58 -29.07 -9.14
N ARG A 78 8.92 -28.20 -8.18
CA ARG A 78 10.09 -28.41 -7.30
C ARG A 78 9.82 -29.36 -6.12
N LYS A 79 8.57 -29.75 -5.89
CA LYS A 79 8.15 -30.65 -4.79
C LYS A 79 8.59 -30.19 -3.39
N ASN A 80 8.74 -28.87 -3.19
CA ASN A 80 9.05 -28.31 -1.88
C ASN A 80 7.82 -28.42 -0.97
N ARG A 81 8.03 -28.84 0.28
CA ARG A 81 6.99 -28.85 1.31
C ARG A 81 7.03 -27.58 2.13
N PHE A 82 5.92 -26.84 2.16
CA PHE A 82 5.74 -25.65 3.00
C PHE A 82 4.60 -25.86 3.97
N SER A 83 4.69 -25.23 5.14
CA SER A 83 3.55 -25.13 6.05
C SER A 83 2.51 -24.15 5.49
N THR A 84 1.25 -24.31 5.89
CA THR A 84 0.16 -23.40 5.51
C THR A 84 0.48 -21.94 5.83
N LEU A 85 1.08 -21.68 7.00
CA LEU A 85 1.50 -20.33 7.39
C LEU A 85 2.50 -19.73 6.40
N THR A 86 3.50 -20.52 5.98
CA THR A 86 4.50 -20.06 5.00
C THR A 86 3.83 -19.69 3.68
N LEU A 87 2.89 -20.51 3.21
CA LEU A 87 2.17 -20.28 1.95
C LEU A 87 1.34 -19.00 2.04
N VAL A 88 0.58 -18.80 3.11
CA VAL A 88 -0.21 -17.57 3.32
C VAL A 88 0.70 -16.34 3.35
N SER A 89 1.79 -16.38 4.10
CA SER A 89 2.73 -15.26 4.16
C SER A 89 3.43 -14.99 2.83
N MET A 90 3.69 -16.02 2.02
CA MET A 90 4.16 -15.84 0.65
C MET A 90 3.13 -15.12 -0.21
N VAL A 91 1.85 -15.55 -0.18
CA VAL A 91 0.77 -14.87 -0.91
C VAL A 91 0.71 -13.40 -0.53
N VAL A 92 0.66 -13.11 0.76
CA VAL A 92 0.52 -11.75 1.28
C VAL A 92 1.76 -10.90 0.93
N ALA A 93 2.97 -11.40 1.17
CA ALA A 93 4.20 -10.67 0.87
C ALA A 93 4.33 -10.39 -0.64
N ILE A 94 4.14 -11.40 -1.50
CA ILE A 94 4.21 -11.22 -2.96
C ILE A 94 3.13 -10.25 -3.43
N SER A 95 1.92 -10.33 -2.88
CA SER A 95 0.82 -9.45 -3.27
C SER A 95 1.09 -7.99 -2.93
N PHE A 96 1.55 -7.70 -1.71
CA PHE A 96 1.88 -6.32 -1.30
C PHE A 96 3.10 -5.76 -2.06
N VAL A 97 4.15 -6.56 -2.24
CA VAL A 97 5.34 -6.13 -2.98
C VAL A 97 4.98 -5.85 -4.45
N THR A 98 4.22 -6.74 -5.08
CA THR A 98 3.75 -6.55 -6.46
C THR A 98 2.86 -5.33 -6.58
N ASN A 99 1.89 -5.17 -5.67
CA ASN A 99 1.01 -3.99 -5.63
C ASN A 99 1.81 -2.69 -5.50
N TYR A 100 2.79 -2.63 -4.60
CA TYR A 100 3.64 -1.46 -4.41
C TYR A 100 4.35 -1.08 -5.70
N PHE A 101 5.08 -2.02 -6.32
CA PHE A 101 5.79 -1.75 -7.56
C PHE A 101 4.84 -1.43 -8.71
N TYR A 102 3.73 -2.15 -8.84
CA TYR A 102 2.74 -1.88 -9.88
C TYR A 102 2.16 -0.47 -9.73
N TYR A 103 1.81 -0.06 -8.52
CA TYR A 103 1.27 1.28 -8.26
C TYR A 103 2.28 2.39 -8.59
N VAL A 104 3.55 2.21 -8.20
CA VAL A 104 4.63 3.19 -8.43
C VAL A 104 4.99 3.29 -9.92
N LEU A 105 5.07 2.16 -10.63
CA LEU A 105 5.53 2.11 -12.02
C LEU A 105 4.41 2.39 -13.02
N SER A 106 3.15 2.19 -12.64
CA SER A 106 2.01 2.44 -13.53
C SER A 106 1.91 3.94 -13.84
N PRO A 107 1.87 4.33 -15.12
CA PRO A 107 1.70 5.73 -15.51
C PRO A 107 0.38 6.26 -14.94
N LYS A 108 0.42 7.47 -14.40
CA LYS A 108 -0.78 8.19 -13.97
C LYS A 108 -1.24 9.06 -15.13
N SER A 109 -2.52 8.97 -15.49
CA SER A 109 -3.05 9.71 -16.63
C SER A 109 -2.99 11.23 -16.41
N ASP A 110 -3.17 11.66 -15.16
CA ASP A 110 -3.23 13.08 -14.81
C ASP A 110 -2.84 13.35 -13.35
N TRP A 111 -2.53 14.62 -13.08
CA TRP A 111 -2.14 15.13 -11.76
C TRP A 111 -2.93 16.37 -11.41
N MET A 112 -3.36 16.46 -10.15
CA MET A 112 -4.11 17.62 -9.65
C MET A 112 -3.35 18.95 -9.83
N LEU A 113 -2.02 18.90 -9.77
CA LEU A 113 -1.15 20.05 -9.99
C LEU A 113 -1.32 20.69 -11.37
N ASN A 114 -1.79 19.95 -12.38
CA ASN A 114 -2.04 20.48 -13.72
C ASN A 114 -3.29 21.39 -13.76
N HIS A 115 -4.18 21.28 -12.78
CA HIS A 115 -5.47 21.97 -12.74
C HIS A 115 -5.56 23.07 -11.69
N ILE A 116 -4.68 23.00 -10.69
CA ILE A 116 -4.56 24.01 -9.65
C ILE A 116 -3.91 25.28 -10.24
N LYS A 117 -4.50 26.45 -9.93
CA LYS A 117 -4.05 27.73 -10.48
C LYS A 117 -3.47 28.68 -9.44
N THR A 118 -3.78 28.49 -8.16
CA THR A 118 -3.34 29.41 -7.10
C THR A 118 -2.30 28.79 -6.17
N PRO A 119 -1.37 29.59 -5.62
CA PRO A 119 -0.39 29.12 -4.64
C PRO A 119 -1.03 28.48 -3.40
N GLU A 120 -2.18 29.00 -2.97
CA GLU A 120 -2.92 28.51 -1.79
C GLU A 120 -3.43 27.09 -2.03
N GLN A 121 -3.98 26.82 -3.21
CA GLN A 121 -4.42 25.50 -3.61
C GLN A 121 -3.26 24.52 -3.74
N THR A 122 -2.11 24.96 -4.27
CA THR A 122 -0.89 24.14 -4.35
C THR A 122 -0.39 23.77 -2.95
N LYS A 123 -0.40 24.73 -2.02
CA LYS A 123 -0.03 24.50 -0.63
C LYS A 123 -1.00 23.53 0.06
N ALA A 124 -2.30 23.66 -0.19
CA ALA A 124 -3.31 22.74 0.35
C ALA A 124 -3.13 21.31 -0.19
N TRP A 125 -2.92 21.15 -1.50
CA TRP A 125 -2.63 19.85 -2.11
C TRP A 125 -1.34 19.23 -1.56
N LEU A 126 -0.27 20.02 -1.42
CA LEU A 126 0.99 19.55 -0.87
C LEU A 126 0.86 19.13 0.60
N GLY A 127 0.09 19.88 1.39
CA GLY A 127 -0.23 19.53 2.77
C GLY A 127 -0.96 18.20 2.87
N MET A 128 -1.98 18.00 2.04
CA MET A 128 -2.71 16.72 1.95
C MET A 128 -1.80 15.58 1.52
N TYR A 129 -1.04 15.78 0.45
CA TYR A 129 -0.14 14.76 -0.12
C TYR A 129 0.92 14.32 0.89
N ARG A 130 1.57 15.27 1.58
CA ARG A 130 2.56 14.96 2.63
C ARG A 130 1.92 14.27 3.83
N GLY A 131 0.73 14.68 4.25
CA GLY A 131 -0.01 14.03 5.33
C GLY A 131 -0.25 12.54 5.04
N MET A 132 -0.68 12.24 3.81
CA MET A 132 -0.88 10.86 3.34
C MET A 132 0.43 10.05 3.30
N GLN A 133 1.53 10.67 2.87
CA GLN A 133 2.86 10.02 2.92
C GLN A 133 3.28 9.69 4.35
N VAL A 134 3.05 10.59 5.31
CA VAL A 134 3.35 10.35 6.72
C VAL A 134 2.54 9.17 7.26
N TYR A 135 1.24 9.07 6.95
CA TYR A 135 0.44 7.91 7.36
C TYR A 135 0.97 6.59 6.79
N TYR A 136 1.31 6.57 5.50
CA TYR A 136 1.87 5.37 4.87
C TYR A 136 3.20 4.94 5.52
N HIS A 137 4.16 5.86 5.64
CA HIS A 137 5.48 5.54 6.20
C HIS A 137 5.43 5.23 7.69
N THR A 138 4.57 5.91 8.45
CA THR A 138 4.36 5.60 9.89
C THR A 138 3.83 4.18 10.05
N GLY A 139 2.87 3.76 9.22
CA GLY A 139 2.37 2.39 9.22
C GLY A 139 3.48 1.37 8.98
N LEU A 140 4.33 1.59 7.98
CA LEU A 140 5.46 0.70 7.70
C LEU A 140 6.46 0.65 8.86
N VAL A 141 6.80 1.80 9.44
CA VAL A 141 7.69 1.90 10.60
C VAL A 141 7.12 1.12 11.78
N LEU A 142 5.82 1.28 12.09
CA LEU A 142 5.14 0.51 13.13
C LEU A 142 5.19 -1.00 12.84
N GLY A 143 4.98 -1.40 11.58
CA GLY A 143 5.11 -2.80 11.17
C GLY A 143 6.52 -3.36 11.41
N ILE A 144 7.57 -2.60 11.04
CA ILE A 144 8.97 -2.99 11.26
C ILE A 144 9.28 -3.10 12.76
N PHE A 145 8.86 -2.13 13.57
CA PHE A 145 9.06 -2.18 15.02
C PHE A 145 8.36 -3.37 15.67
N ALA A 146 7.12 -3.66 15.24
CA ALA A 146 6.38 -4.82 15.74
C ALA A 146 7.16 -6.11 15.41
N VAL A 147 7.49 -6.34 14.14
CA VAL A 147 8.21 -7.56 13.72
C VAL A 147 9.58 -7.66 14.40
N GLY A 148 10.32 -6.56 14.53
CA GLY A 148 11.62 -6.54 15.21
C GLY A 148 11.52 -6.88 16.70
N THR A 149 10.53 -6.33 17.39
CA THR A 149 10.29 -6.61 18.82
C THR A 149 9.88 -8.07 19.02
N PHE A 150 8.96 -8.59 18.22
CA PHE A 150 8.56 -10.00 18.26
C PHE A 150 9.74 -10.92 17.96
N ALA A 151 10.53 -10.64 16.92
CA ALA A 151 11.69 -11.45 16.57
C ALA A 151 12.76 -11.44 17.69
N PHE A 152 12.94 -10.32 18.39
CA PHE A 152 13.87 -10.24 19.52
C PHE A 152 13.35 -10.97 20.77
N ALA A 153 12.08 -10.78 21.11
CA ALA A 153 11.46 -11.36 22.31
C ALA A 153 11.45 -12.90 22.30
N PHE A 154 11.27 -13.51 21.11
CA PHE A 154 11.22 -14.96 20.92
C PHE A 154 12.53 -15.54 20.38
N ARG A 155 13.65 -14.83 20.54
CA ARG A 155 14.99 -15.31 20.15
C ARG A 155 15.60 -16.30 21.15
N TYR A 156 15.06 -16.36 22.37
CA TYR A 156 15.45 -17.25 23.48
C TYR A 156 14.28 -18.16 23.85
#